data_AF-A0A2V9SJT0-F1
#
_entry.id   AF-A0A2V9SJT0-F1
#
_cell.length_a   1.000
_cell.length_b   1.000
_cell.length_c   1.000
_cell.angle_alpha   90.00
_cell.angle_beta   90.00
_cell.angle_gamma   90.00
#
_symmetry.space_group_name_H-M   'P 1'
#
loop_
_entity.id
_entity.type
_entity.pdbx_description
1 polymer ?
#
loop_
_entity_poly.entity_id
_entity_poly.type
_entity_poly.pdbx_seq_one_letter_code
_entity_poly.pdbx_strand_id
1 'polypeptide(L)'
;MGFQTITGPISNAGSGIFPILVFVEGNEQRNINLDHSPFSVGRKIDKDLVIADPRVSRDHALIVSENGQFCVIDQSSKHGTFVNGERVQRKTLERNDRLEFGVRDVAYVIFHPHNASTNSARDFLSQISGIHISTETTDLEKLTLFLEAARKLNTIGVLDEILVTLLDATLNLTRAERGYVFLKAEDGNLRL
;
A
#
# COMPACT_ATOMS: atom_id res chain seq x y z
N MET A 1 -10.29 33.57 38.51
CA MET A 1 -10.06 32.12 38.38
C MET A 1 -9.68 31.88 36.94
N GLY A 2 -8.39 31.66 36.67
CA GLY A 2 -7.84 31.70 35.31
C GLY A 2 -6.98 30.50 34.99
N PHE A 3 -7.15 30.04 33.75
CA PHE A 3 -6.27 29.23 32.91
C PHE A 3 -6.06 27.76 33.35
N GLN A 4 -5.98 26.74 32.48
CA GLN A 4 -5.38 26.73 31.14
C GLN A 4 -6.07 25.70 30.22
N THR A 5 -6.28 26.11 28.97
CA THR A 5 -6.50 25.27 27.81
C THR A 5 -5.22 24.49 27.53
N ILE A 6 -5.24 23.15 27.57
CA ILE A 6 -4.07 22.33 27.22
C ILE A 6 -4.01 22.21 25.70
N THR A 7 -3.10 23.00 25.14
CA THR A 7 -2.56 22.93 23.79
C THR A 7 -1.89 21.57 23.57
N GLY A 8 -2.50 20.70 22.76
CA GLY A 8 -1.77 19.60 22.12
C GLY A 8 -0.82 20.19 21.06
N PRO A 9 0.40 19.64 20.90
CA PRO A 9 1.36 20.19 19.95
C PRO A 9 0.81 20.09 18.53
N ILE A 10 0.76 21.23 17.85
CA ILE A 10 0.52 21.36 16.42
C ILE A 10 1.80 20.84 15.74
N SER A 11 1.89 19.54 15.49
CA SER A 11 3.00 18.97 14.73
C SER A 11 2.79 19.22 13.25
N ASN A 12 3.41 20.30 12.77
CA ASN A 12 3.88 20.51 11.40
C ASN A 12 3.17 19.69 10.32
N ALA A 13 2.11 20.27 9.76
CA ALA A 13 1.60 19.89 8.44
C ALA A 13 2.62 20.30 7.36
N GLY A 14 3.79 19.66 7.37
CA GLY A 14 4.51 19.41 6.12
C GLY A 14 3.63 18.47 5.31
N SER A 15 3.66 18.59 3.99
CA SER A 15 3.02 17.66 3.06
C SER A 15 3.57 16.24 3.30
N GLY A 16 2.98 15.55 4.27
CA GLY A 16 3.45 14.30 4.83
C GLY A 16 2.84 13.16 4.06
N ILE A 17 3.67 12.49 3.26
CA ILE A 17 3.37 11.22 2.63
C ILE A 17 3.30 10.18 3.77
N PHE A 18 2.09 9.92 4.27
CA PHE A 18 1.87 8.95 5.36
C PHE A 18 1.54 7.55 4.80
N PRO A 19 2.03 6.47 5.41
CA PRO A 19 1.62 5.11 5.05
C PRO A 19 0.10 4.93 5.18
N ILE A 20 -0.43 3.99 4.40
CA ILE A 20 -1.86 3.63 4.45
C ILE A 20 -1.98 2.23 5.03
N LEU A 21 -2.89 2.09 5.98
CA LEU A 21 -3.39 0.82 6.48
C LEU A 21 -4.71 0.52 5.80
N VAL A 22 -4.78 -0.60 5.08
CA VAL A 22 -6.05 -1.09 4.53
C VAL A 22 -6.64 -2.06 5.53
N PHE A 23 -7.66 -1.63 6.27
CA PHE A 23 -8.37 -2.47 7.23
C PHE A 23 -9.51 -3.20 6.53
N VAL A 24 -9.54 -4.52 6.68
CA VAL A 24 -10.56 -5.41 6.12
C VAL A 24 -11.22 -6.17 7.25
N GLU A 25 -12.55 -6.17 7.29
CA GLU A 25 -13.37 -6.93 8.23
C GLU A 25 -14.59 -7.50 7.49
N GLY A 26 -14.59 -8.82 7.28
CA GLY A 26 -15.60 -9.47 6.43
C GLY A 26 -15.58 -8.92 5.00
N ASN A 27 -16.69 -8.29 4.57
CA ASN A 27 -16.83 -7.68 3.24
C ASN A 27 -16.58 -6.16 3.25
N GLU A 28 -16.29 -5.57 4.40
CA GLU A 28 -16.02 -4.14 4.52
C GLU A 28 -14.51 -3.89 4.46
N GLN A 29 -14.13 -2.85 3.72
CA GLN A 29 -12.76 -2.38 3.64
C GLN A 29 -12.72 -0.86 3.82
N ARG A 30 -11.78 -0.37 4.63
CA ARG A 30 -11.51 1.06 4.80
C ARG A 30 -10.02 1.36 4.80
N ASN A 31 -9.67 2.52 4.25
CA ASN A 31 -8.30 3.02 4.27
C ASN A 31 -8.10 3.94 5.46
N ILE A 32 -7.01 3.75 6.19
CA ILE A 32 -6.65 4.53 7.37
C ILE A 32 -5.26 5.09 7.15
N ASN A 33 -5.10 6.40 7.32
CA ASN A 33 -3.79 7.04 7.24
C ASN A 33 -3.04 6.81 8.54
N LEU A 34 -1.77 6.41 8.42
CA LEU A 34 -0.86 6.30 9.55
C LEU A 34 -0.11 7.64 9.72
N ASP A 35 -0.87 8.66 10.12
CA ASP A 35 -0.46 10.07 10.12
C ASP A 35 0.31 10.53 11.36
N HIS A 36 0.37 9.67 12.37
CA HIS A 36 1.10 9.91 13.60
C HIS A 36 1.76 8.61 14.10
N SER A 37 2.66 8.77 15.08
CA SER A 37 3.31 7.67 15.75
C SER A 37 3.55 8.04 17.23
N PRO A 38 3.27 7.14 18.19
CA PRO A 38 2.77 5.77 18.03
C PRO A 38 1.30 5.74 17.60
N PHE A 39 0.96 4.82 16.69
CA PHE A 39 -0.42 4.56 16.26
C PHE A 39 -0.95 3.34 17.01
N SER A 40 -2.07 3.48 17.72
CA SER A 40 -2.56 2.49 18.66
C SER A 40 -3.67 1.60 18.09
N VAL A 41 -3.59 0.30 18.37
CA VAL A 41 -4.55 -0.71 17.91
C VAL A 41 -5.13 -1.46 19.11
N GLY A 42 -6.45 -1.64 19.14
CA GLY A 42 -7.09 -2.45 20.17
C GLY A 42 -8.61 -2.41 20.14
N ARG A 43 -9.23 -2.99 21.17
CA ARG A 43 -10.69 -3.06 21.29
C ARG A 43 -11.31 -1.83 21.95
N LYS A 44 -10.55 -1.05 22.74
CA LYS A 44 -11.09 0.16 23.36
C LYS A 44 -11.40 1.21 22.29
N ILE A 45 -12.43 2.02 22.52
CA ILE A 45 -12.88 3.06 21.60
C ILE A 45 -11.94 4.27 21.52
N ASP A 46 -10.97 4.36 22.42
CA ASP A 46 -9.94 5.42 22.47
C ASP A 46 -8.68 5.06 21.67
N LYS A 47 -8.70 3.97 20.90
CA LYS A 47 -7.59 3.55 20.01
C LYS A 47 -7.76 4.16 18.62
N ASP A 48 -6.64 4.37 17.94
CA ASP A 48 -6.63 4.92 16.57
C ASP A 48 -7.24 3.93 15.57
N LEU A 49 -6.95 2.62 15.75
CA LEU A 49 -7.69 1.53 15.11
C LEU A 49 -8.43 0.72 16.16
N VAL A 50 -9.75 0.89 16.16
CA VAL A 50 -10.68 0.10 16.98
C VAL A 50 -11.10 -1.16 16.21
N ILE A 51 -10.85 -2.32 16.82
CA ILE A 51 -11.32 -3.63 16.34
C ILE A 51 -12.22 -4.22 17.44
N ALA A 52 -13.53 -4.26 17.18
CA ALA A 52 -14.56 -4.61 18.16
C ALA A 52 -14.73 -6.13 18.37
N ASP A 53 -13.63 -6.89 18.44
CA ASP A 53 -13.66 -8.35 18.63
C ASP A 53 -13.21 -8.73 20.05
N PRO A 54 -13.92 -9.62 20.77
CA PRO A 54 -13.53 -10.07 22.12
C PRO A 54 -12.13 -10.69 22.25
N ARG A 55 -11.55 -11.21 21.16
CA ARG A 55 -10.21 -11.79 21.09
C ARG A 55 -9.12 -10.72 20.94
N VAL A 56 -9.49 -9.48 20.62
CA VAL A 56 -8.59 -8.34 20.59
C VAL A 56 -8.47 -7.75 22.00
N SER A 57 -7.24 -7.66 22.51
CA SER A 57 -6.94 -6.94 23.76
C SER A 57 -7.40 -5.47 23.71
N ARG A 58 -7.69 -4.91 24.90
CA ARG A 58 -8.07 -3.49 25.04
C ARG A 58 -6.98 -2.56 24.50
N ASP A 59 -5.75 -2.85 24.87
CA ASP A 59 -4.52 -2.23 24.40
C ASP A 59 -3.72 -3.36 23.73
N HIS A 60 -3.86 -3.55 22.41
CA HIS A 60 -3.40 -4.76 21.75
C HIS A 60 -1.99 -4.62 21.19
N ALA A 61 -1.78 -3.59 20.37
CA ALA A 61 -0.52 -3.35 19.70
C ALA A 61 -0.32 -1.86 19.44
N LEU A 62 0.93 -1.49 19.19
CA LEU A 62 1.30 -0.17 18.68
C LEU A 62 2.03 -0.35 17.35
N ILE A 63 1.80 0.56 16.42
CA ILE A 63 2.61 0.73 15.23
C ILE A 63 3.46 1.98 15.45
N VAL A 64 4.77 1.79 15.53
CA VAL A 64 5.75 2.86 15.82
C VAL A 64 6.59 3.15 14.59
N SER A 65 6.98 4.41 14.40
CA SER A 65 7.96 4.84 13.41
C SER A 65 9.30 5.02 14.10
N GLU A 66 10.28 4.22 13.72
CA GLU A 66 11.64 4.28 14.27
C GLU A 66 12.63 4.24 13.10
N ASN A 67 13.59 5.17 13.07
CA ASN A 67 14.63 5.25 12.03
C ASN A 67 14.07 5.26 10.60
N GLY A 68 12.88 5.85 10.38
CA GLY A 68 12.22 5.90 9.08
C GLY A 68 11.54 4.58 8.65
N GLN A 69 11.49 3.58 9.52
CA GLN A 69 10.78 2.32 9.32
C GLN A 69 9.59 2.22 10.27
N PHE A 70 8.55 1.51 9.85
CA PHE A 70 7.41 1.21 10.72
C PHE A 70 7.57 -0.16 11.34
N CYS A 71 7.28 -0.28 12.63
CA CYS A 71 7.32 -1.54 13.36
C CYS A 71 6.01 -1.75 14.11
N VAL A 72 5.48 -2.97 14.07
CA VAL A 72 4.40 -3.38 14.97
C VAL A 72 4.99 -3.95 16.26
N ILE A 73 4.43 -3.56 17.40
CA ILE A 73 4.81 -4.01 18.75
C ILE A 73 3.55 -4.52 19.44
N ASP A 74 3.53 -5.80 19.81
CA ASP A 74 2.47 -6.38 20.63
C ASP A 74 2.58 -5.91 22.08
N GLN A 75 1.47 -5.43 22.65
CA GLN A 75 1.39 -4.91 24.03
C GLN A 75 1.01 -6.02 25.02
N SER A 76 1.67 -7.18 24.92
CA SER A 76 1.36 -8.38 25.72
C SER A 76 -0.09 -8.82 25.57
N SER A 77 -0.57 -8.88 24.33
CA SER A 77 -1.95 -9.23 24.04
C SER A 77 -2.24 -10.69 24.39
N LYS A 78 -3.49 -10.99 24.78
CA LYS A 78 -3.89 -12.34 25.22
C LYS A 78 -3.74 -13.38 24.10
N HIS A 79 -4.09 -12.99 22.88
CA HIS A 79 -4.15 -13.89 21.72
C HIS A 79 -2.99 -13.68 20.73
N GLY A 80 -2.16 -12.66 20.92
CA GLY A 80 -1.00 -12.36 20.09
C GLY A 80 -1.33 -11.50 18.87
N THR A 81 -0.30 -10.79 18.40
CA THR A 81 -0.25 -10.13 17.09
C THR A 81 0.44 -11.06 16.09
N PHE A 82 -0.08 -11.10 14.85
CA PHE A 82 0.47 -11.91 13.78
C PHE A 82 0.80 -11.04 12.57
N VAL A 83 1.88 -11.36 11.87
CA VAL A 83 2.26 -10.75 10.59
C VAL A 83 2.51 -11.86 9.59
N ASN A 84 1.75 -11.89 8.50
CA ASN A 84 1.76 -12.95 7.49
C ASN A 84 1.57 -14.36 8.11
N GLY A 85 0.71 -14.45 9.13
CA GLY A 85 0.40 -15.69 9.85
C GLY A 85 1.42 -16.10 10.91
N GLU A 86 2.56 -15.41 11.04
CA GLU A 86 3.56 -15.65 12.06
C GLU A 86 3.28 -14.78 13.30
N ARG A 87 3.28 -15.37 14.50
CA ARG A 87 3.09 -14.63 15.74
C ARG A 87 4.34 -13.83 16.07
N VAL A 88 4.20 -12.54 16.31
CA VAL A 88 5.33 -11.63 16.59
C VAL A 88 5.10 -10.84 17.86
N GLN A 89 6.19 -10.55 18.57
CA GLN A 89 6.19 -9.55 19.65
C GLN A 89 6.60 -8.17 19.12
N ARG A 90 7.53 -8.15 18.16
CA ARG A 90 7.99 -6.97 17.46
C ARG A 90 8.40 -7.37 16.05
N LYS A 91 7.96 -6.63 15.03
CA LYS A 91 8.38 -6.83 13.63
C LYS A 91 8.36 -5.53 12.86
N THR A 92 9.42 -5.29 12.09
CA THR A 92 9.44 -4.23 11.08
C THR A 92 8.48 -4.59 9.96
N LEU A 93 7.61 -3.65 9.59
CA LEU A 93 6.58 -3.83 8.58
C LEU A 93 7.13 -3.58 7.19
N GLU A 94 6.84 -4.50 6.28
CA GLU A 94 7.16 -4.42 4.86
C GLU A 94 5.91 -4.22 4.01
N ARG A 95 6.11 -3.81 2.76
CA ARG A 95 5.01 -3.59 1.81
C ARG A 95 4.14 -4.83 1.69
N ASN A 96 2.83 -4.61 1.80
CA ASN A 96 1.77 -5.61 1.70
C ASN A 96 1.77 -6.63 2.86
N ASP A 97 2.50 -6.37 3.95
CA ASP A 97 2.40 -7.20 5.14
C ASP A 97 0.96 -7.21 5.65
N ARG A 98 0.47 -8.42 5.95
CA ARG A 98 -0.84 -8.65 6.54
C ARG A 98 -0.70 -8.81 8.04
N LEU A 99 -1.25 -7.86 8.79
CA LEU A 99 -1.28 -7.84 10.24
C LEU A 99 -2.64 -8.34 10.74
N GLU A 100 -2.61 -9.23 11.73
CA GLU A 100 -3.81 -9.74 12.40
C GLU A 100 -3.64 -9.60 13.92
N PHE A 101 -4.73 -9.26 14.61
CA PHE A 101 -4.70 -8.97 16.04
C PHE A 101 -5.64 -9.91 16.79
N GLY A 102 -5.09 -10.94 17.41
CA GLY A 102 -5.80 -11.92 18.24
C GLY A 102 -6.75 -12.89 17.52
N VAL A 103 -7.37 -12.48 16.42
CA VAL A 103 -8.15 -13.32 15.53
C VAL A 103 -7.51 -13.39 14.16
N ARG A 104 -7.42 -14.59 13.60
CA ARG A 104 -6.96 -14.83 12.23
C ARG A 104 -8.14 -14.87 11.27
N ASP A 105 -7.94 -14.39 10.05
CA ASP A 105 -8.86 -14.48 8.92
C ASP A 105 -10.25 -13.83 9.10
N VAL A 106 -10.45 -13.01 10.13
CA VAL A 106 -11.70 -12.26 10.36
C VAL A 106 -11.53 -10.77 10.09
N ALA A 107 -10.55 -10.18 10.76
CA ALA A 107 -10.19 -8.77 10.60
C ALA A 107 -8.66 -8.67 10.50
N TYR A 108 -8.19 -7.96 9.47
CA TYR A 108 -6.76 -7.78 9.23
C TYR A 108 -6.46 -6.42 8.63
N VAL A 109 -5.19 -6.05 8.71
CA VAL A 109 -4.66 -4.81 8.14
C VAL A 109 -3.60 -5.16 7.11
N ILE A 110 -3.65 -4.55 5.93
CA ILE A 110 -2.55 -4.60 4.97
C ILE A 110 -1.75 -3.30 5.06
N PHE A 111 -0.46 -3.40 5.37
CA PHE A 111 0.45 -2.26 5.44
C PHE A 111 0.94 -1.86 4.05
N HIS A 112 0.61 -0.64 3.63
CA HIS A 112 1.16 -0.04 2.43
C HIS A 112 2.11 1.09 2.83
N PRO A 113 3.44 0.87 2.80
CA PRO A 113 4.39 1.95 3.00
C PRO A 113 4.19 2.93 1.85
N HIS A 114 3.79 4.15 2.20
CA HIS A 114 3.82 5.22 1.23
C HIS A 114 5.30 5.58 1.08
N ASN A 115 5.92 5.02 0.04
CA ASN A 115 7.20 5.49 -0.41
C ASN A 115 6.94 6.86 -1.04
N ALA A 116 7.68 7.87 -0.60
CA ALA A 116 7.82 9.09 -1.37
C ALA A 116 8.55 8.76 -2.68
N SER A 117 7.82 8.16 -3.62
CA SER A 117 8.08 8.32 -5.04
C SER A 117 6.74 8.39 -5.77
N THR A 118 6.10 9.55 -5.65
CA THR A 118 5.65 10.27 -6.84
C THR A 118 6.62 11.44 -7.14
N ASN A 119 7.92 11.17 -6.95
CA ASN A 119 8.89 11.36 -8.03
C ASN A 119 8.82 10.22 -9.08
N SER A 120 7.76 9.40 -9.06
CA SER A 120 7.36 8.38 -10.04
C SER A 120 7.41 8.83 -11.50
N ALA A 121 7.42 10.13 -11.81
CA ALA A 121 7.80 10.57 -13.15
C ALA A 121 9.32 10.55 -13.35
N ARG A 122 10.11 11.19 -12.49
CA ARG A 122 11.57 11.29 -12.62
C ARG A 122 12.32 9.96 -12.43
N ASP A 123 11.95 9.16 -11.44
CA ASP A 123 12.61 7.86 -11.20
C ASP A 123 12.28 6.87 -12.33
N PHE A 124 11.03 6.89 -12.81
CA PHE A 124 10.59 6.09 -13.96
C PHE A 124 11.20 6.60 -15.28
N LEU A 125 11.27 7.93 -15.48
CA LEU A 125 11.94 8.54 -16.63
C LEU A 125 13.44 8.23 -16.63
N SER A 126 14.09 8.15 -15.46
CA SER A 126 15.50 7.74 -15.38
C SER A 126 15.70 6.29 -15.83
N GLN A 127 14.76 5.39 -15.51
CA GLN A 127 14.78 4.00 -15.95
C GLN A 127 14.44 3.85 -17.46
N ILE A 128 13.56 4.69 -18.00
CA ILE A 128 13.18 4.69 -19.43
C ILE A 128 14.20 5.41 -20.30
N SER A 129 14.91 6.43 -19.81
CA SER A 129 15.97 7.11 -20.56
C SER A 129 17.15 6.20 -20.93
N GLY A 130 17.27 5.04 -20.27
CA GLY A 130 18.18 3.95 -20.67
C GLY A 130 17.61 3.03 -21.77
N ILE A 131 16.32 3.14 -22.11
CA ILE A 131 15.67 2.41 -23.19
C ILE A 131 15.73 3.33 -24.42
N HIS A 132 16.71 3.11 -25.29
CA HIS A 132 16.74 3.70 -26.62
C HIS A 132 15.53 3.21 -27.44
N ILE A 133 14.38 3.86 -27.29
CA ILE A 133 13.25 3.75 -28.22
C ILE A 133 13.58 4.63 -29.42
N SER A 134 13.57 4.00 -30.60
CA SER A 134 13.93 4.56 -31.90
C SER A 134 13.51 6.01 -32.13
N THR A 135 14.46 6.75 -32.70
CA THR A 135 14.63 8.19 -32.89
C THR A 135 13.57 8.94 -33.73
N GLU A 136 12.30 8.52 -33.73
CA GLU A 136 11.28 9.06 -34.65
C GLU A 136 10.03 9.65 -34.00
N THR A 137 9.89 9.64 -32.67
CA THR A 137 8.72 10.23 -31.98
C THR A 137 9.10 11.49 -31.21
N THR A 138 8.32 12.54 -31.39
CA THR A 138 8.53 13.83 -30.75
C THR A 138 8.27 13.74 -29.24
N ASP A 139 8.95 14.57 -28.45
CA ASP A 139 8.83 14.52 -26.99
C ASP A 139 7.40 14.81 -26.50
N LEU A 140 6.61 15.56 -27.27
CA LEU A 140 5.19 15.82 -27.00
C LEU A 140 4.30 14.59 -27.20
N GLU A 141 4.59 13.76 -28.19
CA GLU A 141 3.86 12.51 -28.45
C GLU A 141 4.11 11.50 -27.33
N LYS A 142 5.36 11.42 -26.86
CA LYS A 142 5.72 10.60 -25.69
C LYS A 142 5.02 11.07 -24.42
N LEU A 143 4.95 12.38 -24.20
CA LEU A 143 4.28 12.98 -23.03
C LEU A 143 2.77 12.75 -23.04
N THR A 144 2.16 12.82 -24.23
CA THR A 144 0.72 12.57 -24.42
C THR A 144 0.39 11.10 -24.17
N LEU A 145 1.17 10.19 -24.74
CA LEU A 145 1.01 8.74 -24.53
C LEU A 145 1.19 8.37 -23.04
N PHE A 146 2.13 9.02 -22.36
CA PHE A 146 2.36 8.82 -20.92
C PHE A 146 1.19 9.31 -20.07
N LEU A 147 0.66 10.50 -20.32
CA LEU A 147 -0.52 11.05 -19.62
C LEU A 147 -1.76 10.18 -19.82
N GLU A 148 -1.91 9.60 -21.00
CA GLU A 148 -3.01 8.71 -21.31
C GLU A 148 -2.91 7.38 -20.55
N ALA A 149 -1.73 6.77 -20.50
CA ALA A 149 -1.47 5.56 -19.72
C ALA A 149 -1.66 5.81 -18.21
N ALA A 150 -1.18 6.94 -17.69
CA ALA A 150 -1.34 7.33 -16.28
C ALA A 150 -2.81 7.57 -15.91
N ARG A 151 -3.61 8.18 -16.80
CA ARG A 151 -5.06 8.31 -16.60
C ARG A 151 -5.74 6.96 -16.56
N LYS A 152 -5.36 6.02 -17.42
CA LYS A 152 -5.97 4.69 -17.47
C LYS A 152 -5.68 3.88 -16.19
N LEU A 153 -4.46 3.97 -15.64
CA LEU A 153 -4.07 3.27 -14.41
C LEU A 153 -4.70 3.84 -13.12
N ASN A 154 -5.07 5.12 -13.10
CA ASN A 154 -5.70 5.75 -11.92
C ASN A 154 -7.23 5.52 -11.86
N THR A 155 -7.80 4.85 -12.85
CA THR A 155 -9.20 4.40 -12.83
C THR A 155 -9.26 3.04 -12.14
N ILE A 156 -9.59 3.05 -10.85
CA ILE A 156 -9.89 1.86 -10.06
C ILE A 156 -11.02 1.08 -10.74
N GLY A 157 -10.72 -0.15 -11.18
CA GLY A 157 -11.73 -1.12 -11.62
C GLY A 157 -11.43 -1.75 -12.98
N VAL A 158 -11.37 -3.09 -12.98
CA VAL A 158 -11.29 -3.99 -14.14
C VAL A 158 -9.87 -4.21 -14.70
N LEU A 159 -9.18 -5.18 -14.10
CA LEU A 159 -7.88 -5.73 -14.54
C LEU A 159 -7.88 -6.10 -16.04
N ASP A 160 -9.03 -6.48 -16.58
CA ASP A 160 -9.19 -6.87 -17.99
C ASP A 160 -8.98 -5.68 -18.95
N GLU A 161 -9.43 -4.47 -18.59
CA GLU A 161 -9.26 -3.29 -19.45
C GLU A 161 -7.80 -2.82 -19.52
N ILE A 162 -7.08 -2.97 -18.41
CA ILE A 162 -5.64 -2.68 -18.32
C ILE A 162 -4.85 -3.67 -19.16
N LEU A 163 -5.17 -4.97 -19.05
CA LEU A 163 -4.49 -6.03 -19.81
C LEU A 163 -4.69 -5.84 -21.32
N VAL A 164 -5.93 -5.58 -21.76
CA VAL A 164 -6.24 -5.31 -23.17
C VAL A 164 -5.46 -4.09 -23.68
N THR A 165 -5.44 -3.01 -22.90
CA THR A 165 -4.71 -1.79 -23.29
C THR A 165 -3.20 -2.02 -23.40
N LEU A 166 -2.60 -2.77 -22.48
CA LEU A 166 -1.17 -3.08 -22.52
C LEU A 166 -0.81 -3.98 -23.70
N LEU A 167 -1.67 -4.93 -24.05
CA LEU A 167 -1.51 -5.79 -25.23
C LEU A 167 -1.59 -4.95 -26.51
N ASP A 168 -2.58 -4.07 -26.63
CA ASP A 168 -2.74 -3.18 -27.78
C ASP A 168 -1.54 -2.24 -27.95
N ALA A 169 -1.07 -1.64 -26.86
CA ALA A 169 0.12 -0.78 -26.88
C ALA A 169 1.37 -1.56 -27.31
N THR A 170 1.53 -2.79 -26.82
CA THR A 170 2.67 -3.65 -27.16
C THR A 170 2.66 -4.02 -28.65
N LEU A 171 1.52 -4.48 -29.18
CA LEU A 171 1.40 -4.84 -30.60
C LEU A 171 1.68 -3.66 -31.53
N ASN A 172 1.18 -2.48 -31.18
CA ASN A 172 1.44 -1.25 -31.93
C ASN A 172 2.92 -0.85 -31.89
N LEU A 173 3.56 -0.94 -30.73
CA LEU A 173 4.98 -0.59 -30.56
C LEU A 173 5.90 -1.57 -31.29
N THR A 174 5.63 -2.88 -31.17
CA THR A 174 6.45 -3.91 -31.82
C THR A 174 6.14 -4.07 -33.30
N ARG A 175 5.05 -3.44 -33.79
CA ARG A 175 4.46 -3.68 -35.12
C ARG A 175 4.22 -5.16 -35.40
N ALA A 176 3.90 -5.93 -34.36
CA ALA A 176 3.68 -7.37 -34.50
C ALA A 176 2.24 -7.61 -34.96
N GLU A 177 2.07 -8.40 -36.02
CA GLU A 177 0.73 -8.72 -36.54
C GLU A 177 0.01 -9.79 -35.71
N ARG A 178 0.75 -10.60 -34.94
CA ARG A 178 0.25 -11.70 -34.11
C ARG A 178 1.14 -11.91 -32.89
N GLY A 179 0.54 -12.32 -31.77
CA GLY A 179 1.24 -12.67 -30.54
C GLY A 179 0.49 -13.75 -29.75
N TYR A 180 1.21 -14.44 -28.87
CA TYR A 180 0.64 -15.43 -27.95
C TYR A 180 0.85 -14.95 -26.52
N VAL A 181 -0.20 -15.06 -25.70
CA VAL A 181 -0.13 -14.76 -24.26
C VAL A 181 -0.10 -16.08 -23.52
N PHE A 182 0.84 -16.23 -22.60
CA PHE A 182 0.93 -17.41 -21.73
C PHE A 182 0.72 -16.98 -20.29
N LEU A 183 -0.14 -17.70 -19.57
CA LEU A 183 -0.27 -17.59 -18.13
C LEU A 183 0.76 -18.51 -17.47
N LYS A 184 1.61 -17.94 -16.62
CA LYS A 184 2.57 -18.72 -15.84
C LYS A 184 1.90 -19.21 -14.56
N ALA A 185 1.79 -20.52 -14.42
CA ALA A 185 1.33 -21.13 -13.17
C ALA A 185 2.42 -21.03 -12.09
N GLU A 186 2.03 -21.18 -10.83
CA GLU A 186 2.95 -21.08 -9.68
C GLU A 186 4.06 -22.14 -9.70
N ASP A 187 3.84 -23.26 -10.38
CA ASP A 187 4.82 -24.32 -10.64
C ASP A 187 5.85 -23.96 -11.74
N GLY A 188 5.72 -22.78 -12.34
CA GLY A 188 6.58 -22.27 -13.40
C GLY A 188 6.18 -22.71 -14.81
N ASN A 189 5.16 -23.55 -14.97
CA ASN A 189 4.68 -23.99 -16.28
C ASN A 189 3.88 -22.89 -16.97
N LEU A 190 4.11 -22.72 -18.27
CA LEU A 190 3.36 -21.80 -19.12
C LEU A 190 2.13 -22.52 -19.69
N ARG A 191 0.96 -21.91 -19.53
CA ARG A 191 -0.30 -22.37 -20.11
C ARG A 191 -0.81 -21.32 -21.08
N LEU A 192 -1.26 -21.78 -22.25
CA LEU A 192 -1.95 -20.95 -23.23
C LEU A 192 -3.40 -20.74 -22.79
#